data_AF-A0A820DJ39-F1
#
_entry.id   AF-A0A820DJ39-F1
#
_cell.length_a   1.000
_cell.length_b   1.000
_cell.length_c   1.000
_cell.angle_alpha   90.00
_cell.angle_beta   90.00
_cell.angle_gamma   90.00
#
_symmetry.space_group_name_H-M   'P 1'
#
loop_
_entity.id
_entity.type
_entity.pdbx_description
1 polymer ?
#
loop_
_entity_poly.entity_id
_entity_poly.type
_entity_poly.pdbx_seq_one_letter_code
_entity_poly.pdbx_strand_id
1 'polypeptide(L)'
;MPKSFETIGKECHDCGHNGLEWCSINHGVLLCDECCSIHSSLGRHISQIKSFKRSYWSPSQLNLLNELSTNGANLIWEYSLRDPQNKFPKKKPSAKDPLPIKAEFIRAKYQQMAYINRLKDETNETYEDLNLQLHSIVRTDNIITCLRFLSQGADPNFRNPETGTSSIHVAASRGQLNQIELLCIFGGNPATVDASGVSPEEHARINGYSDLADRLIELQYELTDCLICFIGGKRPNHKNNQHIVLPELNEKLDKSKQAIIARQKLQQLPDSLFEDLAMDVYDEVDRRELKTIWQTQVDRTLIPLHVVPFLPVNPSFSATRNQGRQKLARYGLKDFNTFIYDILNEVRRRYYDCIQSSTVSSGTRSHGLSRQKNHSSTAMIDSDDEPFYDKVASDDDSNNLDNNKQQKRIKLNRKLKKLIKNQLIDDTLQSPTENTSIFDNLNLEIIENHHSSDLKSRIINTEMQVKYLACAHIDLKNELSVLHKMIQRLLDESLVNKIDQQVTNNISTFINGIETNKLINK
;
A
#
# COMPACT_ATOMS: atom_id res chain seq x y z
N MET A 1 17.16 -28.51 3.77
CA MET A 1 15.93 -27.77 4.10
C MET A 1 15.46 -28.24 5.47
N PRO A 2 14.79 -27.43 6.29
CA PRO A 2 14.07 -27.96 7.45
C PRO A 2 13.13 -29.06 6.96
N LYS A 3 13.02 -30.18 7.69
CA LYS A 3 12.21 -31.36 7.28
C LYS A 3 10.76 -31.01 6.95
N SER A 4 10.26 -29.90 7.49
CA SER A 4 8.92 -29.36 7.26
C SER A 4 8.66 -28.78 5.86
N PHE A 5 9.68 -28.60 5.01
CA PHE A 5 9.51 -28.10 3.64
C PHE A 5 9.50 -29.20 2.57
N GLU A 6 9.65 -30.48 2.94
CA GLU A 6 9.69 -31.58 1.97
C GLU A 6 8.33 -31.84 1.29
N THR A 7 7.23 -31.41 1.90
CA THR A 7 5.85 -31.55 1.41
C THR A 7 5.38 -30.37 0.57
N ILE A 8 6.10 -29.25 0.58
CA ILE A 8 5.70 -28.04 -0.14
C ILE A 8 5.99 -28.24 -1.64
N GLY A 9 5.07 -27.77 -2.50
CA GLY A 9 5.14 -27.95 -3.96
C GLY A 9 6.51 -27.58 -4.55
N LYS A 10 6.86 -28.15 -5.71
CA LYS A 10 8.22 -28.06 -6.28
C LYS A 10 8.41 -27.00 -7.37
N GLU A 11 7.32 -26.40 -7.83
CA GLU A 11 7.31 -25.50 -8.99
C GLU A 11 6.85 -24.09 -8.61
N CYS A 12 7.42 -23.09 -9.29
CA CYS A 12 7.03 -21.69 -9.13
C CYS A 12 5.61 -21.48 -9.63
N HIS A 13 4.75 -20.90 -8.80
CA HIS A 13 3.36 -20.65 -9.13
C HIS A 13 3.16 -19.59 -10.21
N ASP A 14 4.18 -18.84 -10.62
CA ASP A 14 4.06 -17.86 -11.71
C ASP A 14 4.65 -18.31 -13.03
N CYS A 15 5.74 -19.08 -13.03
CA CYS A 15 6.43 -19.48 -14.27
C CYS A 15 6.74 -20.97 -14.41
N GLY A 16 6.44 -21.79 -13.40
CA GLY A 16 6.72 -23.23 -13.41
C GLY A 16 8.21 -23.61 -13.27
N HIS A 17 9.09 -22.67 -12.88
CA HIS A 17 10.50 -22.97 -12.62
C HIS A 17 10.66 -23.90 -11.40
N ASN A 18 11.54 -24.88 -11.53
CA ASN A 18 11.96 -25.78 -10.44
C ASN A 18 13.10 -25.13 -9.66
N GLY A 19 12.95 -24.95 -8.35
CA GLY A 19 13.95 -24.26 -7.53
C GLY A 19 13.30 -23.14 -6.73
N LEU A 20 12.71 -23.53 -5.59
CA LEU A 20 11.93 -22.64 -4.75
C LEU A 20 12.75 -22.22 -3.54
N GLU A 21 13.00 -20.92 -3.43
CA GLU A 21 13.66 -20.31 -2.28
C GLU A 21 12.73 -19.34 -1.53
N TRP A 22 11.59 -18.99 -2.14
CA TRP A 22 10.72 -17.91 -1.71
C TRP A 22 9.23 -18.26 -1.79
N CYS A 23 8.42 -17.50 -1.06
CA CYS A 23 6.98 -17.50 -1.18
C CYS A 23 6.41 -16.10 -0.99
N SER A 24 5.19 -15.88 -1.49
CA SER A 24 4.32 -14.83 -1.00
C SER A 24 3.30 -15.44 -0.04
N ILE A 25 3.38 -15.07 1.24
CA ILE A 25 2.58 -15.69 2.30
C ILE A 25 1.11 -15.28 2.20
N ASN A 26 0.83 -14.02 1.90
CA ASN A 26 -0.53 -13.49 1.76
C ASN A 26 -1.27 -14.04 0.53
N HIS A 27 -0.57 -14.45 -0.51
CA HIS A 27 -1.17 -15.13 -1.66
C HIS A 27 -1.16 -16.66 -1.52
N GLY A 28 -0.39 -17.22 -0.58
CA GLY A 28 -0.23 -18.66 -0.46
C GLY A 28 0.51 -19.30 -1.64
N VAL A 29 1.47 -18.57 -2.24
CA VAL A 29 2.13 -19.01 -3.49
C VAL A 29 3.65 -19.15 -3.35
N LEU A 30 4.21 -20.10 -4.10
CA LEU A 30 5.63 -20.44 -4.12
C LEU A 30 6.33 -19.76 -5.29
N LEU A 31 7.52 -19.22 -5.06
CA LEU A 31 8.22 -18.34 -5.99
C LEU A 31 9.67 -18.80 -6.21
N CYS A 32 10.11 -18.74 -7.47
CA CYS A 32 11.55 -18.79 -7.81
C CYS A 32 12.19 -17.40 -7.61
N ASP A 33 13.53 -17.33 -7.68
CA ASP A 33 14.26 -16.07 -7.47
C ASP A 33 13.82 -14.95 -8.42
N GLU A 34 13.65 -15.26 -9.71
CA GLU A 34 13.24 -14.28 -10.72
C GLU A 34 11.85 -13.69 -10.44
N CYS A 35 10.86 -14.54 -10.14
CA CYS A 35 9.51 -14.08 -9.82
C CYS A 35 9.48 -13.32 -8.49
N CYS A 36 10.23 -13.81 -7.49
CA CYS A 36 10.37 -13.12 -6.20
C CYS A 36 10.95 -11.71 -6.36
N SER A 37 11.91 -11.50 -7.27
CA SER A 37 12.46 -10.17 -7.54
C SER A 37 11.37 -9.20 -8.05
N ILE A 38 10.45 -9.68 -8.89
CA ILE A 38 9.33 -8.88 -9.39
C ILE A 38 8.32 -8.62 -8.27
N HIS A 39 7.96 -9.63 -7.49
CA HIS A 39 7.09 -9.48 -6.32
C HIS A 39 7.62 -8.40 -5.36
N SER A 40 8.95 -8.32 -5.17
CA SER A 40 9.54 -7.34 -4.26
C SER A 40 9.32 -5.90 -4.72
N SER A 41 9.20 -5.69 -6.04
CA SER A 41 8.91 -4.38 -6.65
C SER A 41 7.46 -3.94 -6.50
N LEU A 42 6.54 -4.83 -6.15
CA LEU A 42 5.12 -4.51 -5.94
C LEU A 42 4.89 -3.90 -4.53
N GLY A 43 5.73 -4.28 -3.56
CA GLY A 43 5.61 -3.85 -2.17
C GLY A 43 4.67 -4.73 -1.34
N ARG A 44 4.82 -4.65 -0.01
CA ARG A 44 4.14 -5.53 0.96
C ARG A 44 2.61 -5.47 0.93
N HIS A 45 2.06 -4.32 0.56
CA HIS A 45 0.62 -4.11 0.38
C HIS A 45 0.01 -4.97 -0.73
N ILE A 46 0.84 -5.48 -1.65
CA ILE A 46 0.43 -6.44 -2.68
C ILE A 46 0.99 -7.82 -2.32
N SER A 47 2.30 -7.94 -2.12
CA SER A 47 2.96 -9.23 -1.90
C SER A 47 3.93 -9.17 -0.71
N GLN A 48 3.65 -9.99 0.31
CA GLN A 48 4.49 -10.18 1.49
C GLN A 48 5.42 -11.39 1.28
N ILE A 49 6.72 -11.12 1.11
CA ILE A 49 7.71 -12.10 0.68
C ILE A 49 8.46 -12.69 1.87
N LYS A 50 8.65 -14.02 1.87
CA LYS A 50 9.51 -14.70 2.84
C LYS A 50 10.40 -15.74 2.15
N SER A 51 11.62 -15.90 2.64
CA SER A 51 12.53 -16.98 2.24
C SER A 51 12.29 -18.23 3.08
N PHE A 52 12.28 -19.41 2.45
CA PHE A 52 12.14 -20.67 3.17
C PHE A 52 13.30 -20.97 4.13
N LYS A 53 14.52 -20.59 3.74
CA LYS A 53 15.74 -20.98 4.45
C LYS A 53 16.29 -19.89 5.37
N ARG A 54 16.01 -18.63 5.05
CA ARG A 54 16.70 -17.48 5.64
C ARG A 54 15.78 -16.49 6.37
N SER A 55 14.45 -16.60 6.19
CA SER A 55 13.50 -15.82 6.98
C SER A 55 13.11 -16.57 8.25
N TYR A 56 12.69 -15.82 9.28
CA TYR A 56 12.06 -16.39 10.45
C TYR A 56 10.65 -16.91 10.12
N TRP A 57 10.31 -18.08 10.66
CA TRP A 57 9.00 -18.73 10.51
C TRP A 57 8.48 -19.15 11.88
N SER A 58 7.26 -18.73 12.23
CA SER A 58 6.51 -19.42 13.28
C SER A 58 5.98 -20.76 12.74
N PRO A 59 5.80 -21.78 13.59
CA PRO A 59 5.19 -23.05 13.17
C PRO A 59 3.81 -22.87 12.51
N SER A 60 3.01 -21.94 13.02
CA SER A 60 1.67 -21.60 12.50
C SER A 60 1.72 -20.98 11.10
N GLN A 61 2.63 -20.04 10.84
CA GLN A 61 2.82 -19.45 9.51
C GLN A 61 3.26 -20.49 8.48
N LEU A 62 4.14 -21.41 8.89
CA LEU A 62 4.60 -22.48 8.02
C LEU A 62 3.46 -23.46 7.68
N ASN A 63 2.65 -23.83 8.68
CA ASN A 63 1.48 -24.66 8.49
C ASN A 63 0.47 -23.99 7.53
N LEU A 64 0.17 -22.70 7.75
CA LEU A 64 -0.68 -21.93 6.86
C LEU A 64 -0.17 -21.95 5.42
N LEU A 65 1.11 -21.70 5.19
CA LEU A 65 1.67 -21.72 3.84
C LEU A 65 1.57 -23.10 3.19
N ASN A 66 1.83 -24.17 3.96
CA ASN A 66 1.69 -25.53 3.47
C ASN A 66 0.23 -25.80 3.05
N GLU A 67 -0.75 -25.48 3.90
CA GLU A 67 -2.17 -25.63 3.60
C GLU A 67 -2.61 -24.82 2.37
N LEU A 68 -2.20 -23.56 2.26
CA LEU A 68 -2.57 -22.72 1.13
C LEU A 68 -1.96 -23.22 -0.19
N SER A 69 -0.67 -23.53 -0.17
CA SER A 69 0.05 -23.91 -1.40
C SER A 69 -0.34 -25.29 -1.92
N THR A 70 -0.65 -26.24 -1.03
CA THR A 70 -1.05 -27.60 -1.40
C THR A 70 -2.54 -27.70 -1.78
N ASN A 71 -3.42 -26.94 -1.15
CA ASN A 71 -4.86 -26.97 -1.40
C ASN A 71 -5.34 -25.99 -2.50
N GLY A 72 -4.42 -25.51 -3.33
CA GLY A 72 -4.77 -24.80 -4.56
C GLY A 72 -5.04 -23.31 -4.42
N ALA A 73 -4.39 -22.59 -3.49
CA ALA A 73 -4.46 -21.13 -3.43
C ALA A 73 -4.13 -20.47 -4.77
N ASN A 74 -3.20 -21.04 -5.55
CA ASN A 74 -2.87 -20.52 -6.88
C ASN A 74 -4.06 -20.52 -7.87
N LEU A 75 -5.05 -21.40 -7.66
CA LEU A 75 -6.26 -21.46 -8.50
C LEU A 75 -7.15 -20.23 -8.33
N ILE A 76 -7.09 -19.55 -7.18
CA ILE A 76 -7.82 -18.29 -6.94
C ILE A 76 -7.27 -17.21 -7.88
N TRP A 77 -5.94 -17.08 -7.91
CA TRP A 77 -5.23 -16.06 -8.68
C TRP A 77 -5.13 -16.36 -10.18
N GLU A 78 -5.50 -17.56 -10.62
CA GLU A 78 -5.45 -18.01 -12.03
C GLU A 78 -6.81 -18.51 -12.53
N TYR A 79 -7.91 -18.15 -11.85
CA TYR A 79 -9.24 -18.68 -12.13
C TYR A 79 -9.64 -18.57 -13.61
N SER A 80 -9.61 -17.36 -14.17
CA SER A 80 -10.00 -17.12 -15.57
C SER A 80 -9.00 -17.62 -16.62
N LEU A 81 -7.76 -17.97 -16.20
CA LEU A 81 -6.79 -18.61 -17.10
C LEU A 81 -7.14 -20.07 -17.38
N ARG A 82 -7.96 -20.66 -16.50
CA ARG A 82 -8.41 -22.05 -16.59
C ARG A 82 -9.88 -22.18 -17.01
N ASP A 83 -10.59 -21.06 -17.17
CA ASP A 83 -11.98 -21.06 -17.59
C ASP A 83 -12.10 -21.60 -19.03
N PRO A 84 -12.75 -22.77 -19.24
CA PRO A 84 -12.92 -23.35 -20.57
C PRO A 84 -13.74 -22.46 -21.52
N GLN A 85 -14.52 -21.51 -21.00
CA GLN A 85 -15.33 -20.59 -21.79
C GLN A 85 -14.51 -19.38 -22.29
N ASN A 86 -13.30 -19.18 -21.79
CA ASN A 86 -12.43 -18.08 -22.20
C ASN A 86 -11.84 -18.37 -23.60
N LYS A 87 -12.34 -17.67 -24.62
CA LYS A 87 -11.92 -17.86 -26.02
C LYS A 87 -10.49 -17.40 -26.32
N PHE A 88 -9.90 -16.57 -25.45
CA PHE A 88 -8.54 -16.06 -25.60
C PHE A 88 -7.80 -16.09 -24.25
N PRO A 89 -7.44 -17.28 -23.74
CA PRO A 89 -6.75 -17.37 -22.46
C PRO A 89 -5.36 -16.73 -22.59
N LYS A 90 -5.08 -15.72 -21.75
CA LYS A 90 -3.72 -15.18 -21.64
C LYS A 90 -2.78 -16.31 -21.23
N LYS A 91 -1.64 -16.43 -21.91
CA LYS A 91 -0.70 -17.51 -21.65
C LYS A 91 0.15 -17.19 -20.41
N LYS A 92 0.18 -18.14 -19.47
CA LYS A 92 1.10 -18.12 -18.33
C LYS A 92 2.55 -18.22 -18.83
N PRO A 93 3.50 -17.41 -18.30
CA PRO A 93 4.90 -17.51 -18.69
C PRO A 93 5.50 -18.86 -18.27
N SER A 94 6.50 -19.29 -19.02
CA SER A 94 7.34 -20.45 -18.75
C SER A 94 8.61 -20.05 -18.00
N ALA A 95 9.31 -21.05 -17.46
CA ALA A 95 10.55 -20.85 -16.73
C ALA A 95 11.64 -20.16 -17.57
N LYS A 96 11.61 -20.30 -18.90
CA LYS A 96 12.60 -19.73 -19.83
C LYS A 96 12.22 -18.34 -20.36
N ASP A 97 11.00 -17.87 -20.10
CA ASP A 97 10.57 -16.56 -20.58
C ASP A 97 11.36 -15.43 -19.90
N PRO A 98 11.66 -14.34 -20.63
CA PRO A 98 12.43 -13.22 -20.09
C PRO A 98 11.66 -12.45 -19.01
N LEU A 99 12.41 -11.79 -18.11
CA LEU A 99 11.87 -11.06 -16.97
C LEU A 99 10.73 -10.08 -17.30
N PRO A 100 10.74 -9.29 -18.39
CA PRO A 100 9.64 -8.39 -18.72
C PRO A 100 8.30 -9.12 -18.92
N ILE A 101 8.31 -10.29 -19.57
CA ILE A 101 7.09 -11.10 -19.79
C ILE A 101 6.57 -11.63 -18.46
N LYS A 102 7.48 -12.16 -17.62
CA LYS A 102 7.13 -12.58 -16.25
C LYS A 102 6.58 -11.41 -15.43
N ALA A 103 7.14 -10.22 -15.58
CA ALA A 103 6.74 -9.04 -14.82
C ALA A 103 5.37 -8.50 -15.23
N GLU A 104 5.05 -8.50 -16.52
CA GLU A 104 3.71 -8.16 -17.01
C GLU A 104 2.67 -9.14 -16.44
N PHE A 105 2.95 -10.45 -16.51
CA PHE A 105 2.06 -11.47 -15.97
C PHE A 105 1.84 -11.33 -14.46
N ILE A 106 2.91 -11.16 -13.68
CA ILE A 106 2.84 -11.03 -12.21
C ILE A 106 2.07 -9.77 -11.81
N ARG A 107 2.28 -8.63 -12.49
CA ARG A 107 1.49 -7.41 -12.25
C ARG A 107 0.01 -7.62 -12.60
N ALA A 108 -0.28 -8.27 -13.74
CA ALA A 108 -1.65 -8.59 -14.10
C ALA A 108 -2.32 -9.51 -13.06
N LYS A 109 -1.60 -10.50 -12.56
CA LYS A 109 -2.09 -11.50 -11.62
C LYS A 109 -2.40 -10.91 -10.23
N TYR A 110 -1.45 -10.20 -9.63
CA TYR A 110 -1.56 -9.79 -8.22
C TYR A 110 -1.84 -8.30 -8.02
N GLN A 111 -1.32 -7.42 -8.88
CA GLN A 111 -1.55 -5.97 -8.75
C GLN A 111 -2.87 -5.55 -9.40
N GLN A 112 -3.18 -6.08 -10.57
CA GLN A 112 -4.40 -5.75 -11.31
C GLN A 112 -5.56 -6.70 -11.00
N MET A 113 -5.28 -7.82 -10.32
CA MET A 113 -6.26 -8.85 -9.98
C MET A 113 -7.06 -9.27 -11.24
N ALA A 114 -6.35 -9.44 -12.36
CA ALA A 114 -6.95 -9.60 -13.68
C ALA A 114 -7.57 -10.98 -13.88
N TYR A 115 -7.14 -11.97 -13.09
CA TYR A 115 -7.49 -13.37 -13.32
C TYR A 115 -8.36 -14.01 -12.24
N ILE A 116 -8.70 -13.27 -11.17
CA ILE A 116 -9.57 -13.76 -10.10
C ILE A 116 -11.03 -13.86 -10.57
N ASN A 117 -11.81 -14.72 -9.92
CA ASN A 117 -13.26 -14.74 -10.11
C ASN A 117 -13.89 -13.52 -9.42
N ARG A 118 -14.19 -12.47 -10.18
CA ARG A 118 -14.92 -11.31 -9.66
C ARG A 118 -16.41 -11.62 -9.65
N LEU A 119 -17.10 -11.16 -8.60
CA LEU A 119 -18.56 -11.15 -8.57
C LEU A 119 -19.05 -10.44 -9.83
N LYS A 120 -19.89 -11.10 -10.61
CA LYS A 120 -20.53 -10.45 -11.76
C LYS A 120 -21.54 -9.46 -11.18
N ASP A 121 -21.64 -8.27 -11.77
CA ASP A 121 -22.63 -7.25 -11.38
C ASP A 121 -24.10 -7.78 -11.42
N GLU A 122 -24.33 -8.96 -12.00
CA GLU A 122 -25.61 -9.66 -12.08
C GLU A 122 -26.04 -10.33 -10.75
N THR A 123 -25.10 -10.68 -9.88
CA THR A 123 -25.43 -11.16 -8.53
C THR A 123 -25.50 -9.95 -7.62
N ASN A 124 -26.65 -9.68 -7.01
CA ASN A 124 -26.86 -8.65 -5.98
C ASN A 124 -26.03 -8.90 -4.70
N GLU A 125 -24.91 -9.63 -4.76
CA GLU A 125 -24.02 -9.86 -3.63
C GLU A 125 -23.33 -8.55 -3.27
N THR A 126 -23.75 -7.99 -2.14
CA THR A 126 -23.19 -6.76 -1.59
C THR A 126 -21.87 -7.04 -0.89
N TYR A 127 -21.03 -6.02 -0.71
CA TYR A 127 -19.84 -6.12 0.16
C TYR A 127 -20.20 -6.61 1.57
N GLU A 128 -21.41 -6.32 2.05
CA GLU A 128 -21.93 -6.82 3.32
C GLU A 128 -22.11 -8.35 3.31
N ASP A 129 -22.65 -8.91 2.23
CA ASP A 129 -22.79 -10.36 2.08
C ASP A 129 -21.43 -11.06 2.08
N LEU A 130 -20.43 -10.48 1.41
CA LEU A 130 -19.06 -11.00 1.40
C LEU A 130 -18.44 -10.99 2.81
N ASN A 131 -18.66 -9.93 3.58
CA ASN A 131 -18.21 -9.80 4.96
C ASN A 131 -18.88 -10.82 5.89
N LEU A 132 -20.19 -11.04 5.74
CA LEU A 132 -20.94 -12.05 6.48
C LEU A 132 -20.48 -13.47 6.11
N GLN A 133 -20.21 -13.73 4.83
CA GLN A 133 -19.64 -15.00 4.36
C GLN A 133 -18.25 -15.26 4.96
N LEU A 134 -17.39 -14.23 5.02
CA LEU A 134 -16.09 -14.32 5.71
C LEU A 134 -16.28 -14.63 7.21
N HIS A 135 -17.18 -13.92 7.89
CA HIS A 135 -17.47 -14.14 9.31
C HIS A 135 -17.98 -15.56 9.60
N SER A 136 -18.70 -16.16 8.67
CA SER A 136 -19.21 -17.52 8.78
C SER A 136 -18.13 -18.58 8.50
N ILE A 137 -17.37 -18.45 7.40
CA ILE A 137 -16.44 -19.50 6.93
C ILE A 137 -15.30 -19.77 7.90
N VAL A 138 -14.85 -18.75 8.64
CA VAL A 138 -13.76 -18.85 9.63
C VAL A 138 -14.07 -19.75 10.82
N ARG A 139 -15.32 -20.24 10.95
CA ARG A 139 -15.68 -21.33 11.87
C ARG A 139 -15.09 -22.69 11.47
N THR A 140 -14.78 -22.86 10.19
CA THR A 140 -14.28 -24.09 9.58
C THR A 140 -12.81 -23.97 9.23
N ASP A 141 -12.17 -25.09 8.90
CA ASP A 141 -10.78 -25.17 8.44
C ASP A 141 -10.60 -24.85 6.94
N ASN A 142 -11.68 -24.44 6.25
CA ASN A 142 -11.64 -24.13 4.82
C ASN A 142 -10.94 -22.80 4.53
N ILE A 143 -9.61 -22.85 4.60
CA ILE A 143 -8.72 -21.69 4.46
C ILE A 143 -8.71 -21.13 3.04
N ILE A 144 -8.93 -21.97 2.02
CA ILE A 144 -8.96 -21.56 0.62
C ILE A 144 -10.18 -20.69 0.33
N THR A 145 -11.33 -21.04 0.89
CA THR A 145 -12.55 -20.22 0.75
C THR A 145 -12.41 -18.90 1.52
N CYS A 146 -11.79 -18.93 2.69
CA CYS A 146 -11.44 -17.70 3.43
C CYS A 146 -10.52 -16.79 2.60
N LEU A 147 -9.42 -17.32 2.03
CA LEU A 147 -8.52 -16.59 1.14
C LEU A 147 -9.26 -16.01 -0.07
N ARG A 148 -10.22 -16.76 -0.64
CA ARG A 148 -11.02 -16.28 -1.77
C ARG A 148 -11.83 -15.04 -1.39
N PHE A 149 -12.53 -15.05 -0.24
CA PHE A 149 -13.29 -13.88 0.19
C PHE A 149 -12.40 -12.67 0.47
N LEU A 150 -11.27 -12.88 1.14
CA LEU A 150 -10.27 -11.82 1.37
C LEU A 150 -9.74 -11.27 0.04
N SER A 151 -9.47 -12.13 -0.96
CA SER A 151 -9.02 -11.70 -2.30
C SER A 151 -10.07 -10.91 -3.08
N GLN A 152 -11.36 -11.07 -2.74
CA GLN A 152 -12.48 -10.32 -3.33
C GLN A 152 -12.78 -9.01 -2.58
N GLY A 153 -12.06 -8.73 -1.48
CA GLY A 153 -12.18 -7.48 -0.73
C GLY A 153 -13.02 -7.56 0.55
N ALA A 154 -13.25 -8.76 1.09
CA ALA A 154 -13.85 -8.90 2.42
C ALA A 154 -12.97 -8.19 3.47
N ASP A 155 -13.59 -7.45 4.38
CA ASP A 155 -12.88 -6.77 5.46
C ASP A 155 -12.58 -7.74 6.62
N PRO A 156 -11.31 -8.04 6.92
CA PRO A 156 -10.96 -8.92 8.04
C PRO A 156 -11.32 -8.34 9.41
N ASN A 157 -11.53 -7.03 9.51
CA ASN A 157 -11.97 -6.34 10.73
C ASN A 157 -13.48 -6.14 10.81
N PHE A 158 -14.23 -6.63 9.81
CA PHE A 158 -15.69 -6.56 9.82
C PHE A 158 -16.26 -7.11 11.14
N ARG A 159 -17.25 -6.40 11.67
CA ARG A 159 -17.95 -6.73 12.89
C ARG A 159 -19.40 -7.03 12.57
N ASN A 160 -19.81 -8.27 12.83
CA ASN A 160 -21.19 -8.69 12.58
C ASN A 160 -22.16 -7.87 13.48
N PRO A 161 -23.16 -7.18 12.92
CA PRO A 161 -24.11 -6.37 13.69
C PRO A 161 -24.97 -7.17 14.67
N GLU A 162 -25.28 -8.43 14.35
CA GLU A 162 -26.14 -9.28 15.16
C GLU A 162 -25.40 -9.86 16.37
N THR A 163 -24.18 -10.35 16.18
CA THR A 163 -23.39 -11.00 17.24
C THR A 163 -22.43 -10.04 17.93
N GLY A 164 -22.12 -8.90 17.31
CA GLY A 164 -21.14 -7.94 17.80
C GLY A 164 -19.70 -8.46 17.79
N THR A 165 -19.42 -9.59 17.12
CA THR A 165 -18.11 -10.23 17.03
C THR A 165 -17.48 -10.05 15.65
N SER A 166 -16.16 -9.93 15.58
CA SER A 166 -15.41 -9.96 14.31
C SER A 166 -14.97 -11.39 13.95
N SER A 167 -14.57 -11.60 12.69
CA SER A 167 -14.15 -12.91 12.17
C SER A 167 -13.06 -13.58 13.02
N ILE A 168 -12.13 -12.82 13.58
CA ILE A 168 -11.05 -13.36 14.41
C ILE A 168 -11.55 -13.91 15.76
N HIS A 169 -12.59 -13.32 16.36
CA HIS A 169 -13.23 -13.86 17.59
C HIS A 169 -13.84 -15.23 17.31
N VAL A 170 -14.54 -15.34 16.16
CA VAL A 170 -15.17 -16.58 15.73
C VAL A 170 -14.11 -17.65 15.50
N ALA A 171 -13.04 -17.35 14.77
CA ALA A 171 -11.93 -18.26 14.55
C ALA A 171 -11.28 -18.72 15.86
N ALA A 172 -11.06 -17.79 16.80
CA ALA A 172 -10.48 -18.08 18.11
C ALA A 172 -11.35 -19.00 18.96
N SER A 173 -12.67 -18.77 18.99
CA SER A 173 -13.64 -19.64 19.68
C SER A 173 -13.70 -21.07 19.12
N ARG A 174 -13.21 -21.28 17.89
CA ARG A 174 -13.24 -22.57 17.18
C ARG A 174 -11.86 -23.22 17.04
N GLY A 175 -10.81 -22.68 17.65
CA GLY A 175 -9.48 -23.27 17.57
C GLY A 175 -8.84 -23.13 16.17
N GLN A 176 -9.33 -22.21 15.32
CA GLN A 176 -8.95 -22.12 13.92
C GLN A 176 -7.68 -21.29 13.70
N LEU A 177 -6.52 -21.86 14.08
CA LEU A 177 -5.23 -21.18 14.05
C LEU A 177 -4.84 -20.65 12.65
N ASN A 178 -5.03 -21.46 11.59
CA ASN A 178 -4.71 -21.03 10.23
C ASN A 178 -5.62 -19.88 9.75
N GLN A 179 -6.89 -19.86 10.18
CA GLN A 179 -7.80 -18.75 9.86
C GLN A 179 -7.33 -17.46 10.53
N ILE A 180 -6.89 -17.53 11.80
CA ILE A 180 -6.34 -16.37 12.52
C ILE A 180 -5.10 -15.82 11.85
N GLU A 181 -4.12 -16.67 11.52
CA GLU A 181 -2.91 -16.25 10.82
C GLU A 181 -3.24 -15.55 9.50
N LEU A 182 -4.15 -16.11 8.70
CA LEU A 182 -4.55 -15.53 7.44
C LEU A 182 -5.26 -14.19 7.62
N LEU A 183 -6.20 -14.09 8.56
CA LEU A 183 -6.90 -12.84 8.88
C LEU A 183 -5.90 -11.75 9.29
N CYS A 184 -4.93 -12.06 10.17
CA CYS A 184 -3.91 -11.11 10.59
C CYS A 184 -2.98 -10.69 9.45
N ILE A 185 -2.60 -11.61 8.54
CA ILE A 185 -1.82 -11.28 7.34
C ILE A 185 -2.56 -10.26 6.44
N PHE A 186 -3.89 -10.32 6.39
CA PHE A 186 -4.74 -9.37 5.67
C PHE A 186 -5.10 -8.11 6.48
N GLY A 187 -4.56 -7.95 7.69
CA GLY A 187 -4.75 -6.75 8.52
C GLY A 187 -5.85 -6.89 9.59
N GLY A 188 -6.33 -8.10 9.86
CA GLY A 188 -7.23 -8.37 10.99
C GLY A 188 -6.54 -8.08 12.32
N ASN A 189 -7.17 -7.27 13.17
CA ASN A 189 -6.61 -6.82 14.44
C ASN A 189 -6.86 -7.83 15.58
N PRO A 190 -5.82 -8.50 16.11
CA PRO A 190 -5.93 -9.49 17.17
C PRO A 190 -6.19 -8.91 18.57
N ALA A 191 -6.14 -7.59 18.73
CA ALA A 191 -6.49 -6.87 19.97
C ALA A 191 -7.91 -6.29 19.93
N THR A 192 -8.73 -6.61 18.92
CA THR A 192 -10.13 -6.19 18.89
C THR A 192 -10.91 -6.76 20.07
N VAL A 193 -12.05 -6.14 20.39
CA VAL A 193 -12.98 -6.65 21.41
C VAL A 193 -14.38 -6.72 20.82
N ASP A 194 -15.15 -7.70 21.28
CA ASP A 194 -16.53 -7.89 20.87
C ASP A 194 -17.51 -6.94 21.60
N ALA A 195 -18.83 -7.18 21.47
CA ALA A 195 -19.85 -6.33 22.10
C ALA A 195 -19.87 -6.45 23.63
N SER A 196 -19.36 -7.55 24.18
CA SER A 196 -19.16 -7.76 25.61
C SER A 196 -17.81 -7.23 26.11
N GLY A 197 -16.95 -6.72 25.23
CA GLY A 197 -15.59 -6.28 25.60
C GLY A 197 -14.60 -7.44 25.74
N VAL A 198 -14.94 -8.64 25.26
CA VAL A 198 -14.09 -9.84 25.34
C VAL A 198 -13.18 -9.88 24.12
N SER A 199 -11.89 -10.15 24.35
CA SER A 199 -10.89 -10.24 23.28
C SER A 199 -10.86 -11.63 22.61
N PRO A 200 -10.32 -11.76 21.38
CA PRO A 200 -10.15 -13.04 20.71
C PRO A 200 -9.30 -14.02 21.52
N GLU A 201 -8.28 -13.52 22.20
CA GLU A 201 -7.41 -14.30 23.08
C GLU A 201 -8.20 -14.93 24.23
N GLU A 202 -9.08 -14.16 24.85
CA GLU A 202 -9.92 -14.62 25.94
C GLU A 202 -10.97 -15.64 25.45
N HIS A 203 -11.56 -15.42 24.26
CA HIS A 203 -12.40 -16.42 23.59
C HIS A 203 -11.66 -17.76 23.40
N ALA A 204 -10.40 -17.72 22.97
CA ALA A 204 -9.59 -18.94 22.82
C ALA A 204 -9.33 -19.61 24.17
N ARG A 205 -8.97 -18.86 25.21
CA ARG A 205 -8.73 -19.42 26.55
C ARG A 205 -9.98 -20.07 27.15
N ILE A 206 -11.13 -19.40 27.08
CA ILE A 206 -12.40 -19.91 27.62
C ILE A 206 -12.78 -21.24 26.95
N ASN A 207 -12.50 -21.38 25.64
CA ASN A 207 -12.78 -22.60 24.89
C ASN A 207 -11.65 -23.66 24.96
N GLY A 208 -10.62 -23.44 25.77
CA GLY A 208 -9.54 -24.42 26.01
C GLY A 208 -8.39 -24.41 24.99
N TYR A 209 -8.32 -23.40 24.11
CA TYR A 209 -7.28 -23.27 23.09
C TYR A 209 -6.12 -22.38 23.57
N SER A 210 -5.41 -22.79 24.63
CA SER A 210 -4.36 -21.99 25.26
C SER A 210 -3.19 -21.65 24.33
N ASP A 211 -2.72 -22.59 23.51
CA ASP A 211 -1.61 -22.33 22.57
C ASP A 211 -2.00 -21.31 21.49
N LEU A 212 -3.27 -21.34 21.06
CA LEU A 212 -3.81 -20.37 20.11
C LEU A 212 -3.96 -18.99 20.77
N ALA A 213 -4.39 -18.94 22.04
CA ALA A 213 -4.45 -17.70 22.81
C ALA A 213 -3.06 -17.06 22.95
N ASP A 214 -2.04 -17.84 23.32
CA ASP A 214 -0.66 -17.37 23.38
C ASP A 214 -0.18 -16.83 22.02
N ARG A 215 -0.55 -17.52 20.93
CA ARG A 215 -0.22 -17.06 19.57
C ARG A 215 -0.95 -15.78 19.18
N LEU A 216 -2.20 -15.57 19.61
CA LEU A 216 -2.93 -14.32 19.40
C LEU A 216 -2.21 -13.15 20.09
N ILE A 217 -1.66 -13.36 21.29
CA ILE A 217 -0.85 -12.34 21.96
C ILE A 217 0.40 -12.04 21.15
N GLU A 218 1.14 -13.05 20.69
CA GLU A 218 2.31 -12.84 19.82
C GLU A 218 1.95 -12.02 18.57
N LEU A 219 0.80 -12.31 17.94
CA LEU A 219 0.33 -11.58 16.76
C LEU A 219 -0.01 -10.10 17.06
N GLN A 220 -0.44 -9.76 18.27
CA GLN A 220 -0.65 -8.36 18.70
C GLN A 220 0.66 -7.56 18.74
N TYR A 221 1.78 -8.23 19.03
CA TYR A 221 3.09 -7.60 19.21
C TYR A 221 4.07 -7.85 18.06
N GLU A 222 3.65 -8.51 16.97
CA GLU A 222 4.54 -8.88 15.84
C GLU A 222 5.31 -7.66 15.29
N LEU A 223 4.67 -6.49 15.21
CA LEU A 223 5.34 -5.25 14.77
C LEU A 223 6.49 -4.89 15.70
N THR A 224 6.22 -4.76 16.99
CA THR A 224 7.22 -4.36 17.99
C THR A 224 8.31 -5.40 18.14
N ASP A 225 7.96 -6.68 18.09
CA ASP A 225 8.88 -7.81 18.17
C ASP A 225 9.88 -7.80 17.02
N CYS A 226 9.41 -7.58 15.79
CA CYS A 226 10.26 -7.44 14.62
C CYS A 226 11.23 -6.27 14.77
N LEU A 227 10.73 -5.11 15.23
CA LEU A 227 11.58 -3.94 15.45
C LEU A 227 12.65 -4.19 16.54
N ILE A 228 12.28 -4.85 17.65
CA ILE A 228 13.21 -5.23 18.73
C ILE A 228 14.29 -6.17 18.20
N CYS A 229 13.91 -7.19 17.45
CA CYS A 229 14.87 -8.16 16.88
C CYS A 229 15.83 -7.51 15.89
N PHE A 230 15.32 -6.60 15.06
CA PHE A 230 16.13 -5.92 14.04
C PHE A 230 17.28 -5.12 14.65
N ILE A 231 17.06 -4.46 15.79
CA ILE A 231 18.11 -3.71 16.50
C ILE A 231 18.98 -4.59 17.42
N GLY A 232 18.85 -5.91 17.35
CA GLY A 232 19.66 -6.87 18.11
C GLY A 232 19.07 -7.30 19.46
N GLY A 233 17.83 -6.93 19.76
CA GLY A 233 17.09 -7.43 20.92
C GLY A 233 16.64 -8.88 20.77
N LYS A 234 16.24 -9.50 21.88
CA LYS A 234 15.59 -10.82 21.87
C LYS A 234 14.08 -10.62 21.76
N ARG A 235 13.37 -11.54 21.08
CA ARG A 235 11.90 -11.56 21.10
C ARG A 235 11.41 -11.58 22.55
N PRO A 236 10.50 -10.67 22.95
CA PRO A 236 9.93 -10.64 24.28
C PRO A 236 9.21 -11.96 24.63
N ASN A 237 9.13 -12.28 25.92
CA ASN A 237 8.36 -13.43 26.40
C ASN A 237 6.99 -12.98 26.90
N HIS A 238 6.01 -13.02 26.02
CA HIS A 238 4.65 -12.58 26.33
C HIS A 238 3.95 -13.43 27.40
N LYS A 239 4.35 -14.70 27.60
CA LYS A 239 3.76 -15.56 28.66
C LYS A 239 4.01 -15.02 30.07
N ASN A 240 5.08 -14.24 30.24
CA ASN A 240 5.43 -13.62 31.52
C ASN A 240 4.94 -12.17 31.64
N ASN A 241 3.99 -11.74 30.80
CA ASN A 241 3.53 -10.35 30.68
C ASN A 241 4.65 -9.35 30.35
N GLN A 242 5.74 -9.82 29.73
CA GLN A 242 6.86 -8.99 29.28
C GLN A 242 6.69 -8.73 27.78
N HIS A 243 5.85 -7.76 27.42
CA HIS A 243 5.51 -7.48 26.02
C HIS A 243 6.47 -6.52 25.31
N ILE A 244 7.10 -5.59 26.05
CA ILE A 244 8.03 -4.60 25.48
C ILE A 244 9.31 -4.60 26.31
N VAL A 245 10.36 -5.22 25.77
CA VAL A 245 11.69 -5.30 26.38
C VAL A 245 12.70 -4.66 25.43
N LEU A 246 13.18 -3.46 25.78
CA LEU A 246 14.13 -2.74 24.95
C LEU A 246 15.56 -3.26 25.21
N PRO A 247 16.37 -3.50 24.17
CA PRO A 247 17.77 -3.82 24.35
C PRO A 247 18.54 -2.60 24.88
N GLU A 248 19.59 -2.84 25.65
CA GLU A 248 20.56 -1.80 25.97
C GLU A 248 21.34 -1.45 24.70
N LEU A 249 21.16 -0.22 24.20
CA LEU A 249 22.01 0.27 23.12
C LEU A 249 23.41 0.49 23.68
N ASN A 250 24.41 -0.18 23.09
CA ASN A 250 25.84 -0.01 23.44
C ASN A 250 26.34 1.45 23.29
N GLU A 251 25.58 2.31 22.61
CA GLU A 251 25.88 3.72 22.42
C GLU A 251 24.92 4.59 23.25
N LYS A 252 25.47 5.57 23.97
CA LYS A 252 24.67 6.56 24.69
C LYS A 252 23.71 7.24 23.71
N LEU A 253 22.41 7.24 24.05
CA LEU A 253 21.35 7.90 23.29
C LEU A 253 21.80 9.28 22.81
N ASP A 254 21.63 9.58 21.52
CA ASP A 254 22.06 10.88 20.97
C ASP A 254 21.37 12.02 21.73
N LYS A 255 22.18 12.86 22.40
CA LYS A 255 21.72 14.01 23.20
C LYS A 255 21.79 15.32 22.41
N SER A 256 21.97 15.26 21.09
CA SER A 256 21.91 16.44 20.22
C SER A 256 20.57 17.18 20.39
N LYS A 257 20.59 18.51 20.23
CA LYS A 257 19.37 19.33 20.30
C LYS A 257 18.34 18.86 19.27
N GLN A 258 18.80 18.47 18.09
CA GLN A 258 17.97 17.94 17.01
C GLN A 258 17.29 16.62 17.40
N ALA A 259 18.02 15.69 18.03
CA ALA A 259 17.43 14.42 18.48
C ALA A 259 16.38 14.63 19.59
N ILE A 260 16.61 15.57 20.50
CA ILE A 260 15.62 15.93 21.54
C ILE A 260 14.35 16.48 20.89
N ILE A 261 14.47 17.41 19.94
CA ILE A 261 13.31 17.97 19.22
C ILE A 261 12.58 16.88 18.42
N ALA A 262 13.32 15.96 17.79
CA ALA A 262 12.71 14.85 17.05
C ALA A 262 11.88 13.93 17.96
N ARG A 263 12.39 13.57 19.15
CA ARG A 263 11.65 12.77 20.14
C ARG A 263 10.42 13.50 20.68
N GLN A 264 10.52 14.81 20.92
CA GLN A 264 9.35 15.61 21.33
C GLN A 264 8.26 15.61 20.25
N LYS A 265 8.64 15.76 18.98
CA LYS A 265 7.69 15.66 17.86
C LYS A 265 7.04 14.28 17.76
N LEU A 266 7.82 13.21 17.98
CA LEU A 266 7.32 11.84 18.00
C LEU A 266 6.26 11.64 19.11
N GLN A 267 6.53 12.16 20.31
CA GLN A 267 5.62 12.11 21.46
C GLN A 267 4.31 12.88 21.24
N GLN A 268 4.36 13.96 20.46
CA GLN A 268 3.19 14.81 20.16
C GLN A 268 2.26 14.20 19.10
N LEU A 269 2.65 13.10 18.44
CA LEU A 269 1.81 12.47 17.43
C LEU A 269 0.55 11.85 18.06
N PRO A 270 -0.64 12.06 17.45
CA PRO A 270 -1.83 11.24 17.73
C PRO A 270 -1.55 9.75 17.51
N ASP A 271 -2.26 8.87 18.22
CA ASP A 271 -2.06 7.41 18.16
C ASP A 271 -2.13 6.89 16.71
N SER A 272 -3.14 7.31 15.94
CA SER A 272 -3.31 6.87 14.56
C SER A 272 -2.12 7.23 13.65
N LEU A 273 -1.54 8.42 13.82
CA LEU A 273 -0.39 8.86 13.03
C LEU A 273 0.91 8.20 13.50
N PHE A 274 1.01 7.90 14.80
CA PHE A 274 2.13 7.16 15.35
C PHE A 274 2.14 5.70 14.89
N GLU A 275 0.97 5.04 14.87
CA GLU A 275 0.79 3.70 14.31
C GLU A 275 1.15 3.66 12.82
N ASP A 276 0.69 4.64 12.04
CA ASP A 276 1.07 4.77 10.63
C ASP A 276 2.59 4.88 10.43
N LEU A 277 3.27 5.66 11.27
CA LEU A 277 4.72 5.79 11.24
C LEU A 277 5.42 4.48 11.65
N ALA A 278 4.91 3.79 12.66
CA ALA A 278 5.45 2.51 13.11
C ALA A 278 5.32 1.43 12.02
N MET A 279 4.19 1.38 11.30
CA MET A 279 3.99 0.51 10.14
C MET A 279 4.95 0.85 9.00
N ASP A 280 5.14 2.14 8.71
CA ASP A 280 6.08 2.59 7.67
C ASP A 280 7.53 2.16 7.99
N VAL A 281 7.93 2.18 9.26
CA VAL A 281 9.26 1.70 9.71
C VAL A 281 9.36 0.18 9.70
N TYR A 282 8.28 -0.52 10.06
CA TYR A 282 8.20 -1.98 9.95
C TYR A 282 8.37 -2.45 8.51
N ASP A 283 7.72 -1.80 7.55
CA ASP A 283 7.89 -2.07 6.11
C ASP A 283 9.36 -1.92 5.68
N GLU A 284 10.04 -0.89 6.17
CA GLU A 284 11.45 -0.64 5.85
C GLU A 284 12.39 -1.68 6.49
N VAL A 285 12.07 -2.16 7.70
CA VAL A 285 12.78 -3.29 8.33
C VAL A 285 12.66 -4.54 7.46
N ASP A 286 11.44 -4.92 7.08
CA ASP A 286 11.18 -6.06 6.20
C ASP A 286 11.95 -5.94 4.87
N ARG A 287 11.96 -4.76 4.24
CA ARG A 287 12.73 -4.51 3.01
C ARG A 287 14.24 -4.66 3.21
N ARG A 288 14.80 -4.16 4.33
CA ARG A 288 16.24 -4.26 4.64
C ARG A 288 16.65 -5.69 4.94
N GLU A 289 15.82 -6.45 5.65
CA GLU A 289 16.03 -7.89 5.89
C GLU A 289 15.99 -8.66 4.58
N LEU A 290 14.96 -8.45 3.76
CA LEU A 290 14.84 -9.08 2.44
C LEU A 290 16.06 -8.78 1.56
N LYS A 291 16.52 -7.52 1.52
CA LYS A 291 17.75 -7.14 0.83
C LYS A 291 18.99 -7.89 1.35
N THR A 292 19.09 -8.08 2.66
CA THR A 292 20.21 -8.82 3.28
C THR A 292 20.18 -10.30 2.87
N ILE A 293 18.98 -10.90 2.83
CA ILE A 293 18.79 -12.27 2.35
C ILE A 293 19.25 -12.42 0.89
N TRP A 294 18.84 -11.50 0.01
CA TRP A 294 19.31 -11.48 -1.39
C TRP A 294 20.84 -11.37 -1.50
N GLN A 295 21.46 -10.55 -0.64
CA GLN A 295 22.90 -10.31 -0.69
C GLN A 295 23.74 -11.50 -0.21
N THR A 296 23.16 -12.37 0.63
CA THR A 296 23.82 -13.54 1.24
C THR A 296 23.63 -14.84 0.47
N GLN A 297 22.84 -14.86 -0.61
CA GLN A 297 22.82 -15.97 -1.56
C GLN A 297 24.15 -16.02 -2.34
N VAL A 298 24.89 -17.13 -2.18
CA VAL A 298 26.31 -17.28 -2.53
C VAL A 298 26.57 -17.46 -4.04
N ASP A 299 25.57 -17.77 -4.86
CA ASP A 299 25.75 -17.96 -6.31
C ASP A 299 25.53 -16.67 -7.12
N ARG A 300 26.54 -15.79 -7.06
CA ARG A 300 26.52 -14.43 -7.64
C ARG A 300 26.86 -14.32 -9.13
N THR A 301 26.79 -15.37 -9.93
CA THR A 301 27.30 -15.32 -11.32
C THR A 301 26.26 -15.15 -12.41
N LEU A 302 24.95 -15.22 -12.16
CA LEU A 302 24.00 -15.39 -13.27
C LEU A 302 22.81 -14.44 -13.37
N ILE A 303 22.42 -13.69 -12.33
CA ILE A 303 21.24 -12.81 -12.45
C ILE A 303 21.43 -11.51 -11.66
N PRO A 304 21.46 -10.32 -12.31
CA PRO A 304 21.30 -9.04 -11.62
C PRO A 304 19.83 -8.93 -11.16
N LEU A 305 19.49 -9.63 -10.08
CA LEU A 305 18.17 -9.55 -9.47
C LEU A 305 17.96 -8.13 -8.94
N HIS A 306 16.87 -7.50 -9.37
CA HIS A 306 16.54 -6.12 -9.04
C HIS A 306 16.19 -5.99 -7.56
N VAL A 307 17.17 -5.67 -6.71
CA VAL A 307 16.91 -5.30 -5.32
C VAL A 307 16.28 -3.91 -5.30
N VAL A 308 15.07 -3.79 -4.75
CA VAL A 308 14.37 -2.51 -4.67
C VAL A 308 15.10 -1.58 -3.69
N PRO A 309 15.57 -0.39 -4.14
CA PRO A 309 16.43 0.47 -3.32
C PRO A 309 15.70 1.13 -2.13
N PHE A 310 14.39 1.32 -2.26
CA PHE A 310 13.50 1.95 -1.28
C PHE A 310 12.10 1.33 -1.34
N LEU A 311 11.22 1.66 -0.41
CA LEU A 311 9.85 1.11 -0.40
C LEU A 311 9.06 1.46 -1.69
N PRO A 312 8.43 0.46 -2.35
CA PRO A 312 7.52 0.70 -3.47
C PRO A 312 6.36 1.63 -3.09
N VAL A 313 5.88 2.37 -4.10
CA VAL A 313 4.72 3.27 -3.96
C VAL A 313 3.48 2.44 -3.66
N ASN A 314 2.73 2.82 -2.63
CA ASN A 314 1.38 2.32 -2.40
C ASN A 314 0.36 3.35 -2.93
N PRO A 315 -0.44 3.02 -3.95
CA PRO A 315 -1.44 3.93 -4.52
C PRO A 315 -2.50 4.40 -3.51
N SER A 316 -2.74 3.65 -2.44
CA SER A 316 -3.70 4.00 -1.38
C SER A 316 -3.17 5.12 -0.46
N PHE A 317 -1.87 5.41 -0.51
CA PHE A 317 -1.25 6.43 0.33
C PHE A 317 -1.05 7.74 -0.43
N SER A 318 -1.08 8.85 0.30
CA SER A 318 -0.75 10.17 -0.27
C SER A 318 0.69 10.22 -0.78
N ALA A 319 0.96 11.12 -1.74
CA ALA A 319 2.31 11.35 -2.26
C ALA A 319 3.31 11.70 -1.13
N THR A 320 2.87 12.48 -0.14
CA THR A 320 3.69 12.86 1.03
C THR A 320 4.06 11.66 1.89
N ARG A 321 3.11 10.75 2.16
CA ARG A 321 3.38 9.52 2.93
C ARG A 321 4.32 8.60 2.16
N ASN A 322 4.08 8.38 0.86
CA ASN A 322 5.00 7.61 0.02
C ASN A 322 6.41 8.20 -0.01
N GLN A 323 6.54 9.52 -0.10
CA GLN A 323 7.83 10.19 -0.01
C GLN A 323 8.50 9.99 1.36
N GLY A 324 7.72 10.05 2.46
CA GLY A 324 8.20 9.75 3.81
C GLY A 324 8.77 8.34 3.93
N ARG A 325 8.01 7.33 3.49
CA ARG A 325 8.41 5.92 3.45
C ARG A 325 9.71 5.71 2.67
N GLN A 326 9.83 6.31 1.48
CA GLN A 326 11.03 6.19 0.65
C GLN A 326 12.27 6.87 1.26
N LYS A 327 12.08 7.96 2.04
CA LYS A 327 13.18 8.63 2.74
C LYS A 327 13.81 7.75 3.84
N LEU A 328 13.08 6.78 4.40
CA LEU A 328 13.62 5.85 5.40
C LEU A 328 14.83 5.06 4.87
N ALA A 329 14.87 4.77 3.56
CA ALA A 329 15.99 4.09 2.92
C ALA A 329 17.30 4.90 2.92
N ARG A 330 17.23 6.22 3.17
CA ARG A 330 18.41 7.10 3.25
C ARG A 330 19.14 7.01 4.59
N TYR A 331 18.49 6.48 5.63
CA TYR A 331 19.10 6.35 6.95
C TYR A 331 20.22 5.31 6.92
N GLY A 332 21.39 5.68 7.44
CA GLY A 332 22.43 4.71 7.78
C GLY A 332 21.92 3.71 8.83
N LEU A 333 22.57 2.55 8.95
CA LEU A 333 22.13 1.51 9.89
C LEU A 333 22.06 2.02 11.34
N LYS A 334 23.06 2.79 11.76
CA LYS A 334 23.13 3.39 13.10
C LYS A 334 21.98 4.37 13.37
N ASP A 335 21.74 5.31 12.45
CA ASP A 335 20.67 6.30 12.60
C ASP A 335 19.29 5.63 12.56
N PHE A 336 19.13 4.61 11.71
CA PHE A 336 17.89 3.85 11.61
C PHE A 336 17.62 3.03 12.88
N ASN A 337 18.63 2.39 13.45
CA ASN A 337 18.48 1.67 14.73
C ASN A 337 18.14 2.61 15.88
N THR A 338 18.72 3.82 15.89
CA THR A 338 18.37 4.85 16.88
C THR A 338 16.92 5.30 16.72
N PHE A 339 16.46 5.46 15.48
CA PHE A 339 15.07 5.82 15.19
C PHE A 339 14.08 4.73 15.59
N ILE A 340 14.38 3.45 15.31
CA ILE A 340 13.59 2.31 15.77
C ILE A 340 13.53 2.30 17.31
N TYR A 341 14.65 2.52 17.99
CA TYR A 341 14.68 2.59 19.44
C TYR A 341 13.79 3.71 19.99
N ASP A 342 13.81 4.90 19.38
CA ASP A 342 12.95 6.01 19.78
C ASP A 342 11.46 5.68 19.61
N ILE A 343 11.08 4.99 18.51
CA ILE A 343 9.72 4.47 18.30
C ILE A 343 9.36 3.45 19.39
N LEU A 344 10.20 2.45 19.63
CA LEU A 344 9.93 1.41 20.63
C LEU A 344 9.83 1.99 22.05
N ASN A 345 10.63 2.99 22.37
CA ASN A 345 10.55 3.69 23.65
C ASN A 345 9.25 4.48 23.78
N GLU A 346 8.75 5.06 22.69
CA GLU A 346 7.44 5.72 22.66
C GLU A 346 6.29 4.72 22.74
N VAL A 347 6.37 3.56 22.08
CA VAL A 347 5.40 2.46 22.25
C VAL A 347 5.34 2.05 23.72
N ARG A 348 6.51 1.87 24.35
CA ARG A 348 6.61 1.52 25.77
C ARG A 348 5.92 2.56 26.67
N ARG A 349 6.11 3.85 26.40
CA ARG A 349 5.46 4.93 27.14
C ARG A 349 3.93 4.85 26.99
N ARG A 350 3.43 4.81 25.75
CA ARG A 350 1.98 4.72 25.47
C ARG A 350 1.34 3.49 26.10
N TYR A 351 2.03 2.35 26.09
CA TYR A 351 1.59 1.11 26.72
C TYR A 351 1.40 1.26 28.24
N TYR A 352 2.39 1.80 28.96
CA TYR A 352 2.30 1.97 30.41
C TYR A 352 1.32 3.08 30.82
N ASP A 353 1.19 4.16 30.03
CA ASP A 353 0.19 5.21 30.27
C ASP A 353 -1.24 4.63 30.17
N CYS A 354 -1.48 3.71 29.24
CA CYS A 354 -2.74 2.97 29.13
C CYS A 354 -3.00 2.08 30.37
N ILE A 355 -1.99 1.38 30.88
CA ILE A 355 -2.15 0.55 32.08
C ILE A 355 -2.39 1.41 33.33
N GLN A 356 -1.69 2.54 33.47
CA GLN A 356 -1.84 3.43 34.63
C GLN A 356 -3.20 4.12 34.67
N SER A 357 -3.70 4.59 33.52
CA SER A 357 -5.05 5.14 33.42
C SER A 357 -6.14 4.12 33.79
N SER A 358 -5.90 2.83 33.56
CA SER A 358 -6.78 1.72 33.95
C SER A 358 -6.79 1.43 35.45
N THR A 359 -5.69 1.70 36.16
CA THR A 359 -5.55 1.37 37.61
C THR A 359 -6.04 2.47 38.54
N VAL A 360 -6.01 3.74 38.13
CA VAL A 360 -6.51 4.87 38.95
C VAL A 360 -8.06 4.92 38.99
N SER A 361 -8.74 4.25 38.06
CA SER A 361 -10.21 4.11 38.06
C SER A 361 -10.73 2.99 38.99
N SER A 362 -9.86 2.30 39.73
CA SER A 362 -10.21 1.17 40.62
C SER A 362 -10.85 1.58 41.95
N GLY A 363 -11.51 2.73 41.99
CA GLY A 363 -12.25 3.26 43.13
C GLY A 363 -13.73 3.50 42.82
N THR A 364 -14.31 2.85 41.80
CA THR A 364 -15.76 2.61 41.60
C THR A 364 -15.92 1.84 40.27
N ARG A 365 -16.88 0.92 40.21
CA ARG A 365 -17.06 -0.01 39.08
C ARG A 365 -17.18 0.69 37.70
N SER A 366 -16.47 0.12 36.71
CA SER A 366 -16.68 0.06 35.25
C SER A 366 -16.72 1.36 34.40
N HIS A 367 -15.72 1.55 33.52
CA HIS A 367 -15.80 1.48 32.03
C HIS A 367 -14.65 2.20 31.32
N GLY A 368 -13.96 1.50 30.41
CA GLY A 368 -13.05 2.07 29.40
C GLY A 368 -13.78 2.43 28.11
N LEU A 369 -13.86 3.74 27.86
CA LEU A 369 -13.78 4.46 26.59
C LEU A 369 -14.56 3.95 25.35
N SER A 370 -15.79 4.45 25.23
CA SER A 370 -16.26 5.11 24.01
C SER A 370 -17.08 6.33 24.45
N ARG A 371 -16.66 7.54 24.06
CA ARG A 371 -17.47 8.75 24.29
C ARG A 371 -17.37 9.70 23.10
N GLN A 372 -18.22 9.46 22.11
CA GLN A 372 -18.82 10.55 21.36
C GLN A 372 -19.69 11.37 22.32
N LYS A 373 -19.50 12.69 22.41
CA LYS A 373 -20.59 13.66 22.67
C LYS A 373 -20.25 15.04 22.09
N ASN A 374 -21.16 15.54 21.28
CA ASN A 374 -21.35 16.94 20.95
C ASN A 374 -21.81 17.72 22.21
N HIS A 375 -21.32 18.95 22.41
CA HIS A 375 -22.16 20.14 22.61
C HIS A 375 -21.34 21.42 22.68
N SER A 376 -21.92 22.44 22.06
CA SER A 376 -21.63 23.86 22.03
C SER A 376 -21.92 24.58 23.36
N SER A 377 -21.08 25.56 23.73
CA SER A 377 -21.43 26.97 24.04
C SER A 377 -20.39 27.69 24.93
N THR A 378 -19.84 28.77 24.37
CA THR A 378 -19.57 30.11 24.92
C THR A 378 -18.93 30.30 26.31
N ALA A 379 -17.72 30.89 26.35
CA ALA A 379 -17.37 32.01 27.25
C ALA A 379 -16.13 32.77 26.73
N MET A 380 -16.29 34.10 26.66
CA MET A 380 -15.33 35.12 26.25
C MET A 380 -14.22 35.31 27.29
N ILE A 381 -12.95 35.43 26.87
CA ILE A 381 -11.96 36.32 27.53
C ILE A 381 -11.07 36.92 26.43
N ASP A 382 -11.02 38.24 26.46
CA ASP A 382 -10.33 39.19 25.60
C ASP A 382 -8.95 39.53 26.20
N SER A 383 -7.89 39.55 25.39
CA SER A 383 -6.85 40.58 25.44
C SER A 383 -5.86 40.43 24.28
N ASP A 384 -5.90 41.40 23.37
CA ASP A 384 -4.87 41.80 22.42
C ASP A 384 -3.51 42.04 23.11
N ASP A 385 -2.41 41.62 22.47
CA ASP A 385 -1.34 42.55 22.07
C ASP A 385 -0.29 41.87 21.16
N GLU A 386 0.01 42.57 20.07
CA GLU A 386 0.79 42.18 18.89
C GLU A 386 2.31 41.89 19.11
N PRO A 387 2.97 41.22 18.14
CA PRO A 387 4.35 40.77 18.25
C PRO A 387 5.39 41.81 17.75
N PHE A 388 6.46 42.01 18.53
CA PHE A 388 7.62 42.81 18.13
C PHE A 388 8.64 41.97 17.34
N TYR A 389 8.89 42.40 16.10
CA TYR A 389 9.85 41.82 15.15
C TYR A 389 11.22 42.50 15.27
N ASP A 390 12.31 41.72 15.18
CA ASP A 390 13.58 42.04 14.49
C ASP A 390 14.57 40.87 14.74
N LYS A 391 15.49 40.46 13.87
CA LYS A 391 15.71 40.62 12.43
C LYS A 391 16.76 39.54 12.06
N VAL A 392 16.52 38.89 10.93
CA VAL A 392 17.43 38.18 10.01
C VAL A 392 18.95 38.23 10.24
N ALA A 393 19.59 37.08 9.98
CA ALA A 393 20.76 37.01 9.10
C ALA A 393 20.31 36.33 7.80
N SER A 394 20.22 37.11 6.73
CA SER A 394 20.21 36.68 5.33
C SER A 394 21.55 37.06 4.72
N ASP A 395 22.00 36.24 3.77
CA ASP A 395 22.48 36.64 2.44
C ASP A 395 22.35 35.35 1.60
N ASP A 396 21.36 35.21 0.72
CA ASP A 396 21.24 35.77 -0.65
C ASP A 396 22.03 34.90 -1.66
N ASP A 397 21.53 34.40 -2.78
CA ASP A 397 20.50 34.87 -3.71
C ASP A 397 19.80 33.70 -4.43
N SER A 398 18.46 33.67 -4.47
CA SER A 398 17.64 33.09 -5.56
C SER A 398 16.15 33.12 -5.20
N ASN A 399 15.49 34.29 -5.14
CA ASN A 399 14.01 34.34 -5.11
C ASN A 399 13.39 35.70 -5.47
N ASN A 400 13.78 36.29 -6.61
CA ASN A 400 13.08 37.47 -7.13
C ASN A 400 12.56 37.34 -8.58
N LEU A 401 12.31 36.11 -9.07
CA LEU A 401 11.74 35.89 -10.41
C LEU A 401 10.27 35.44 -10.46
N ASP A 402 9.60 35.15 -9.34
CA ASP A 402 8.31 34.45 -9.38
C ASP A 402 7.06 35.29 -9.08
N ASN A 403 7.18 36.44 -8.42
CA ASN A 403 6.01 37.32 -8.17
C ASN A 403 5.55 38.09 -9.42
N ASN A 404 6.48 38.45 -10.32
CA ASN A 404 6.14 39.07 -11.61
C ASN A 404 5.52 38.07 -12.60
N LYS A 405 5.77 36.76 -12.46
CA LYS A 405 5.19 35.71 -13.31
C LYS A 405 3.76 35.38 -12.89
N GLN A 406 3.44 35.39 -11.59
CA GLN A 406 2.08 35.19 -11.10
C GLN A 406 1.14 36.35 -11.49
N GLN A 407 1.58 37.61 -11.37
CA GLN A 407 0.76 38.75 -11.79
C GLN A 407 0.56 38.83 -13.31
N LYS A 408 1.56 38.44 -14.12
CA LYS A 408 1.42 38.31 -15.58
C LYS A 408 0.47 37.17 -15.99
N ARG A 409 0.51 36.01 -15.30
CA ARG A 409 -0.45 34.89 -15.51
C ARG A 409 -1.88 35.27 -15.16
N ILE A 410 -2.11 36.04 -14.11
CA ILE A 410 -3.46 36.49 -13.70
C ILE A 410 -4.03 37.49 -14.71
N LYS A 411 -3.21 38.42 -15.25
CA LYS A 411 -3.63 39.32 -16.34
C LYS A 411 -3.88 38.58 -17.66
N LEU A 412 -3.05 37.58 -18.00
CA LEU A 412 -3.22 36.76 -19.21
C LEU A 412 -4.49 35.89 -19.14
N ASN A 413 -4.78 35.28 -17.99
CA ASN A 413 -6.00 34.49 -17.77
C ASN A 413 -7.28 35.34 -17.81
N ARG A 414 -7.24 36.61 -17.36
CA ARG A 414 -8.36 37.55 -17.53
C ARG A 414 -8.56 37.96 -18.98
N LYS A 415 -7.48 38.10 -19.76
CA LYS A 415 -7.53 38.41 -21.20
C LYS A 415 -8.04 37.22 -22.02
N LEU A 416 -7.63 35.99 -21.67
CA LEU A 416 -8.16 34.74 -22.25
C LEU A 416 -9.65 34.55 -21.95
N LYS A 417 -10.09 34.79 -20.72
CA LYS A 417 -11.53 34.72 -20.36
C LYS A 417 -12.39 35.74 -21.12
N LYS A 418 -11.85 36.92 -21.45
CA LYS A 418 -12.52 37.91 -22.31
C LYS A 418 -12.55 37.50 -23.79
N LEU A 419 -11.50 36.85 -24.28
CA LEU A 419 -11.44 36.33 -25.67
C LEU A 419 -12.37 35.12 -25.87
N ILE A 420 -12.43 34.21 -24.90
CA ILE A 420 -13.32 33.04 -24.91
C ILE A 420 -14.80 33.48 -24.81
N LYS A 421 -15.09 34.53 -24.05
CA LYS A 421 -16.45 35.09 -23.93
C LYS A 421 -16.94 35.81 -25.20
N ASN A 422 -16.03 36.26 -26.05
CA ASN A 422 -16.35 36.99 -27.28
C ASN A 422 -16.33 36.10 -28.55
N GLN A 423 -15.98 34.82 -28.45
CA GLN A 423 -15.92 33.88 -29.58
C GLN A 423 -16.97 32.76 -29.55
N LEU A 424 -17.86 32.75 -28.55
CA LEU A 424 -18.98 31.81 -28.46
C LEU A 424 -20.30 32.59 -28.54
N ILE A 425 -20.58 33.12 -29.73
CA ILE A 425 -21.93 33.37 -30.22
C ILE A 425 -22.08 32.47 -31.43
N ASP A 426 -22.57 31.25 -31.21
CA ASP A 426 -23.68 30.64 -31.94
C ASP A 426 -23.75 29.13 -31.65
N ASP A 427 -24.99 28.66 -31.63
CA ASP A 427 -25.46 27.28 -31.63
C ASP A 427 -25.57 26.51 -30.28
N THR A 428 -26.70 26.78 -29.64
CA THR A 428 -27.75 25.81 -29.25
C THR A 428 -27.33 24.54 -28.48
N LEU A 429 -27.57 24.54 -27.14
CA LEU A 429 -28.26 23.48 -26.39
C LEU A 429 -28.36 23.85 -24.88
N GLN A 430 -29.48 23.48 -24.27
CA GLN A 430 -30.02 23.96 -22.99
C GLN A 430 -29.11 23.76 -21.76
N SER A 431 -29.23 24.72 -20.83
CA SER A 431 -28.42 24.98 -19.63
C SER A 431 -28.65 24.03 -18.43
N PRO A 432 -27.61 23.73 -17.63
CA PRO A 432 -27.74 23.35 -16.22
C PRO A 432 -27.24 24.47 -15.30
N THR A 433 -28.11 25.37 -14.88
CA THR A 433 -27.81 26.37 -13.83
C THR A 433 -28.64 26.21 -12.56
N GLU A 434 -29.40 25.12 -12.42
CA GLU A 434 -30.18 24.83 -11.19
C GLU A 434 -29.51 23.81 -10.26
N ASN A 435 -28.48 23.09 -10.69
CA ASN A 435 -27.87 22.02 -9.88
C ASN A 435 -26.85 22.51 -8.84
N THR A 436 -26.33 23.73 -8.97
CA THR A 436 -25.30 24.22 -8.05
C THR A 436 -25.88 24.74 -6.73
N SER A 437 -27.12 25.24 -6.71
CA SER A 437 -27.77 25.69 -5.46
C SER A 437 -28.43 24.55 -4.67
N ILE A 438 -28.73 23.42 -5.33
CA ILE A 438 -29.25 22.21 -4.70
C ILE A 438 -28.15 21.51 -3.89
N PHE A 439 -26.91 21.51 -4.39
CA PHE A 439 -25.75 20.93 -3.68
C PHE A 439 -25.37 21.67 -2.40
N ASP A 440 -25.49 23.00 -2.39
CA ASP A 440 -25.17 23.80 -1.20
C ASP A 440 -26.25 23.70 -0.12
N ASN A 441 -27.53 23.54 -0.51
CA ASN A 441 -28.63 23.36 0.43
C ASN A 441 -28.71 21.94 1.01
N LEU A 442 -28.33 20.90 0.26
CA LEU A 442 -28.29 19.51 0.77
C LEU A 442 -27.17 19.29 1.80
N ASN A 443 -26.08 20.06 1.74
CA ASN A 443 -24.96 19.95 2.68
C ASN A 443 -25.28 20.47 4.09
N LEU A 444 -26.38 21.22 4.28
CA LEU A 444 -26.80 21.73 5.58
C LEU A 444 -27.82 20.81 6.28
N GLU A 445 -28.59 19.99 5.55
CA GLU A 445 -29.56 19.04 6.15
C GLU A 445 -28.94 17.67 6.54
N ILE A 446 -27.74 17.33 6.05
CA ILE A 446 -27.09 16.02 6.31
C ILE A 446 -26.43 15.94 7.71
N ILE A 447 -26.35 17.05 8.45
CA ILE A 447 -25.64 17.12 9.73
C ILE A 447 -26.44 16.52 10.91
N GLU A 448 -27.74 16.22 10.77
CA GLU A 448 -28.55 15.83 11.94
C GLU A 448 -29.05 14.37 12.02
N ASN A 449 -28.81 13.48 11.03
CA ASN A 449 -29.44 12.14 11.08
C ASN A 449 -28.46 10.95 11.06
N HIS A 450 -28.69 10.01 11.99
CA HIS A 450 -27.91 8.78 12.24
C HIS A 450 -27.83 7.77 11.06
N HIS A 451 -28.43 8.05 9.90
CA HIS A 451 -28.25 7.30 8.65
C HIS A 451 -26.98 7.71 7.85
N SER A 452 -26.13 8.57 8.44
CA SER A 452 -25.02 9.26 7.78
C SER A 452 -23.75 8.42 7.54
N SER A 453 -23.52 7.28 8.21
CA SER A 453 -22.24 6.56 8.03
C SER A 453 -22.14 5.83 6.69
N ASP A 454 -23.23 5.22 6.21
CA ASP A 454 -23.23 4.51 4.93
C ASP A 454 -23.10 5.48 3.74
N LEU A 455 -23.80 6.61 3.78
CA LEU A 455 -23.67 7.68 2.79
C LEU A 455 -22.27 8.31 2.82
N LYS A 456 -21.67 8.51 4.00
CA LYS A 456 -20.27 8.97 4.13
C LYS A 456 -19.29 7.99 3.51
N SER A 457 -19.44 6.68 3.77
CA SER A 457 -18.59 5.64 3.17
C SER A 457 -18.75 5.58 1.65
N ARG A 458 -19.97 5.71 1.13
CA ARG A 458 -20.23 5.76 -0.32
C ARG A 458 -19.63 7.00 -0.96
N ILE A 459 -19.75 8.17 -0.32
CA ILE A 459 -19.13 9.42 -0.80
C ILE A 459 -17.61 9.27 -0.84
N ILE A 460 -16.98 8.77 0.23
CA ILE A 460 -15.52 8.54 0.28
C ILE A 460 -15.07 7.56 -0.82
N ASN A 461 -15.80 6.46 -1.03
CA ASN A 461 -15.50 5.50 -2.10
C ASN A 461 -15.64 6.11 -3.50
N THR A 462 -16.71 6.89 -3.74
CA THR A 462 -16.87 7.59 -5.02
C THR A 462 -15.80 8.67 -5.24
N GLU A 463 -15.40 9.39 -4.20
CA GLU A 463 -14.30 10.35 -4.28
C GLU A 463 -12.96 9.67 -4.59
N MET A 464 -12.70 8.49 -4.01
CA MET A 464 -11.51 7.69 -4.33
C MET A 464 -11.53 7.20 -5.77
N GLN A 465 -12.68 6.73 -6.27
CA GLN A 465 -12.83 6.33 -7.68
C GLN A 465 -12.61 7.51 -8.64
N VAL A 466 -13.16 8.68 -8.32
CA VAL A 466 -12.97 9.89 -9.13
C VAL A 466 -11.50 10.33 -9.12
N LYS A 467 -10.83 10.30 -7.97
CA LYS A 467 -9.38 10.59 -7.86
C LYS A 467 -8.54 9.59 -8.65
N TYR A 468 -8.87 8.30 -8.57
CA TYR A 468 -8.19 7.24 -9.34
C TYR A 468 -8.35 7.45 -10.85
N LEU A 469 -9.57 7.71 -11.32
CA LEU A 469 -9.86 7.98 -12.73
C LEU A 469 -9.18 9.28 -13.20
N ALA A 470 -9.10 10.31 -12.37
CA ALA A 470 -8.38 11.53 -12.68
C ALA A 470 -6.87 11.29 -12.86
N CYS A 471 -6.25 10.48 -11.99
CA CYS A 471 -4.85 10.06 -12.14
C CYS A 471 -4.64 9.24 -13.42
N ALA A 472 -5.48 8.23 -13.67
CA ALA A 472 -5.41 7.43 -14.89
C ALA A 472 -5.56 8.28 -16.16
N HIS A 473 -6.43 9.30 -16.13
CA HIS A 473 -6.60 10.24 -17.23
C HIS A 473 -5.37 11.15 -17.42
N ILE A 474 -4.68 11.53 -16.36
CA ILE A 474 -3.41 12.27 -16.44
C ILE A 474 -2.32 11.39 -17.08
N ASP A 475 -2.23 10.12 -16.68
CA ASP A 475 -1.25 9.18 -17.22
C ASP A 475 -1.50 8.89 -18.70
N LEU A 476 -2.75 8.61 -19.09
CA LEU A 476 -3.15 8.44 -20.49
C LEU A 476 -2.87 9.71 -21.32
N LYS A 477 -3.11 10.90 -20.75
CA LYS A 477 -2.79 12.16 -21.43
C LYS A 477 -1.28 12.36 -21.62
N ASN A 478 -0.46 11.91 -20.67
CA ASN A 478 1.00 11.92 -20.79
C ASN A 478 1.47 10.93 -21.86
N GLU A 479 0.92 9.72 -21.89
CA GLU A 479 1.21 8.72 -22.93
C GLU A 479 0.81 9.23 -24.33
N LEU A 480 -0.39 9.81 -24.47
CA LEU A 480 -0.83 10.43 -25.73
C LEU A 480 0.07 11.59 -26.17
N SER A 481 0.63 12.34 -25.23
CA SER A 481 1.61 13.41 -25.51
C SER A 481 2.96 12.84 -25.99
N VAL A 482 3.41 11.73 -25.41
CA VAL A 482 4.62 11.03 -25.85
C VAL A 482 4.43 10.43 -27.25
N LEU A 483 3.30 9.77 -27.49
CA LEU A 483 2.95 9.21 -28.80
C LEU A 483 2.82 10.31 -29.86
N HIS A 484 2.18 11.44 -29.54
CA HIS A 484 2.15 12.59 -30.45
C HIS A 484 3.54 13.12 -30.80
N LYS A 485 4.45 13.22 -29.82
CA LYS A 485 5.84 13.64 -30.08
C LYS A 485 6.60 12.64 -30.93
N MET A 486 6.37 11.33 -30.75
CA MET A 486 6.96 10.29 -31.59
C MET A 486 6.44 10.36 -33.03
N ILE A 487 5.13 10.53 -33.21
CA ILE A 487 4.51 10.68 -34.53
C ILE A 487 5.05 11.93 -35.24
N GLN A 488 5.16 13.06 -34.52
CA GLN A 488 5.74 14.28 -35.10
C GLN A 488 7.20 14.09 -35.53
N ARG A 489 8.03 13.42 -34.72
CA ARG A 489 9.42 13.10 -35.14
C ARG A 489 9.47 12.22 -36.39
N LEU A 490 8.61 11.21 -36.48
CA LEU A 490 8.56 10.33 -37.66
C LEU A 490 8.05 11.06 -38.91
N LEU A 491 7.12 12.00 -38.75
CA LEU A 491 6.65 12.86 -39.83
C LEU A 491 7.76 13.83 -40.28
N ASP A 492 8.50 14.42 -39.34
CA ASP A 492 9.64 15.29 -39.63
C ASP A 492 10.76 14.51 -40.35
N GLU A 493 11.10 13.31 -39.88
CA GLU A 493 12.07 12.42 -40.56
C GLU A 493 11.58 12.01 -41.95
N SER A 494 10.29 11.70 -42.12
CA SER A 494 9.70 11.43 -43.43
C SER A 494 9.75 12.63 -44.37
N LEU A 495 9.60 13.86 -43.84
CA LEU A 495 9.64 15.08 -44.64
C LEU A 495 11.08 15.40 -45.09
N VAL A 496 12.05 15.25 -44.17
CA VAL A 496 13.48 15.40 -44.45
C VAL A 496 13.91 14.40 -45.53
N ASN A 497 13.52 13.13 -45.40
CA ASN A 497 13.83 12.11 -46.41
C ASN A 497 13.25 12.43 -47.79
N LYS A 498 12.03 13.00 -47.86
CA LYS A 498 11.44 13.43 -49.14
C LYS A 498 12.16 14.63 -49.76
N ILE A 499 12.60 15.59 -48.94
CA ILE A 499 13.36 16.76 -49.40
C ILE A 499 14.72 16.33 -49.92
N ASP A 500 15.44 15.46 -49.19
CA ASP A 500 16.74 14.92 -49.62
C ASP A 500 16.62 14.18 -50.95
N GLN A 501 15.58 13.38 -51.14
CA GLN A 501 15.35 12.66 -52.39
C GLN A 501 15.05 13.62 -53.57
N GLN A 502 14.32 14.71 -53.31
CA GLN A 502 14.01 15.73 -54.31
C GLN A 502 15.24 16.57 -54.67
N VAL A 503 16.07 16.92 -53.69
CA VAL A 503 17.36 17.61 -53.90
C VAL A 503 18.30 16.72 -54.71
N THR A 504 18.39 15.44 -54.37
CA THR A 504 19.23 14.47 -55.09
C THR A 504 18.80 14.32 -56.55
N ASN A 505 17.49 14.26 -56.82
CA ASN A 505 16.94 14.21 -58.17
C ASN A 505 17.20 15.50 -58.97
N ASN A 506 17.10 16.66 -58.33
CA ASN A 506 17.39 17.95 -58.95
C ASN A 506 18.88 18.12 -59.29
N ILE A 507 19.77 17.63 -58.42
CA ILE A 507 21.21 17.61 -58.67
C ILE A 507 21.54 16.67 -59.84
N SER A 508 20.93 15.49 -59.88
CA SER A 508 21.14 14.53 -60.98
C SER A 508 20.69 15.08 -62.33
N THR A 509 19.53 15.74 -62.40
CA THR A 509 19.04 16.39 -63.62
C THR A 509 19.91 17.57 -64.06
N PHE A 510 20.44 18.35 -63.12
CA PHE A 510 21.37 19.44 -63.42
C PHE A 510 22.71 18.93 -63.98
N ILE A 511 23.27 17.87 -63.40
CA ILE A 511 24.52 17.25 -63.86
C ILE A 511 24.33 16.67 -65.28
N ASN A 512 23.25 15.94 -65.52
CA ASN A 512 22.93 15.41 -66.84
C ASN A 512 22.74 16.52 -67.88
N GLY A 513 22.13 17.65 -67.50
CA GLY A 513 21.98 18.83 -68.35
C GLY A 513 23.31 19.48 -68.75
N ILE A 514 24.29 19.50 -67.84
CA ILE A 514 25.65 20.00 -68.11
C ILE A 514 26.40 19.05 -69.06
N GLU A 515 26.27 17.73 -68.89
CA GLU A 515 26.90 16.75 -69.77
C GLU A 515 26.31 16.80 -71.19
N THR A 516 24.99 16.96 -71.32
CA THR A 516 24.35 17.15 -72.64
C THR A 516 24.79 18.44 -73.33
N ASN A 517 24.99 19.55 -72.60
CA ASN A 517 25.48 20.81 -73.17
C ASN A 517 26.97 20.78 -73.54
N LYS A 518 27.77 19.91 -72.90
CA LYS A 518 29.16 19.65 -73.31
C LYS A 518 29.27 18.79 -74.56
N LEU A 519 28.28 17.93 -74.82
CA LEU A 519 28.22 17.10 -76.03
C LEU A 519 27.70 17.85 -77.26
N ILE A 520 26.95 18.95 -77.08
CA ILE A 520 26.44 19.79 -78.17
C ILE A 520 27.46 20.87 -78.62
N ASN A 521 28.48 21.16 -77.79
CA ASN A 521 29.54 22.14 -78.07
C ASN A 521 30.90 21.52 -78.49
N LYS A 522 30.88 20.24 -78.90
CA LYS A 522 31.98 19.55 -79.59
C LYS A 522 31.47 19.13 -80.96
#